data_AF-A0A2D4SDB6-F1
#
_entry.id   AF-A0A2D4SDB6-F1
#
_cell.length_a   1.000
_cell.length_b   1.000
_cell.length_c   1.000
_cell.angle_alpha   90.00
_cell.angle_beta   90.00
_cell.angle_gamma   90.00
#
_symmetry.space_group_name_H-M   'P 1'
#
loop_
_entity.id
_entity.type
_entity.pdbx_description
1 polymer ?
#
loop_
_entity_poly.entity_id
_entity_poly.type
_entity_poly.pdbx_seq_one_letter_code
_entity_poly.pdbx_strand_id
1 'polypeptide(L)'
;MRIRVLSDLHLEFHRRPEKAKIFDDVACDVVVLAGDIHNGVKGIEWAARTFDRPVVYVLGNHEYYEQDADLLIRDARARAEALGIQLLEKDEVRIDGYRFLGCTLWTDFSLGTEPRYVHACLADELLSDFRMIRYQGSKVTLDAVSRWHTKSRRRLASKPNKSVSQRICTDTGTTWALSNQRGYLDESGSGFRKDYCLHLLQSFSANYAESSSVGLLQDWFVNFP
;
A
#
# COMPACT_ATOMS: atom_id res chain seq x y z
N MET A 1 7.94 13.42 -15.32
CA MET A 1 7.72 13.60 -13.87
C MET A 1 8.64 12.66 -13.11
N ARG A 2 9.41 13.20 -12.15
CA ARG A 2 10.24 12.45 -11.20
C ARG A 2 9.43 12.22 -9.93
N ILE A 3 9.20 10.95 -9.60
CA ILE A 3 8.42 10.53 -8.44
C ILE A 3 9.38 10.00 -7.40
N ARG A 4 9.35 10.57 -6.19
CA ARG A 4 10.02 9.97 -5.02
C ARG A 4 9.01 9.12 -4.28
N VAL A 5 9.31 7.84 -4.08
CA VAL A 5 8.44 6.94 -3.34
C VAL A 5 9.10 6.54 -2.02
N LEU A 6 8.34 6.63 -0.94
CA LEU A 6 8.73 6.21 0.41
C LEU A 6 7.57 5.38 0.99
N SER A 7 7.90 4.42 1.85
CA SER A 7 6.96 3.56 2.56
C SER A 7 7.70 3.00 3.78
N ASP A 8 6.96 2.35 4.69
CA ASP A 8 7.53 1.52 5.76
C ASP A 8 8.58 2.29 6.58
N LEU A 9 8.34 3.59 6.77
CA LEU A 9 9.24 4.47 7.53
C LEU A 9 9.10 4.23 9.03
N HIS A 10 7.92 3.75 9.46
CA HIS A 10 7.59 3.43 10.84
C HIS A 10 8.11 4.47 11.85
N LEU A 11 7.74 5.73 11.63
CA LEU A 11 8.17 6.86 12.43
C LEU A 11 7.70 6.75 13.89
N GLU A 12 6.69 5.94 14.18
CA GLU A 12 6.24 5.59 15.53
C GLU A 12 7.32 4.91 16.38
N PHE A 13 8.27 4.21 15.75
CA PHE A 13 9.39 3.58 16.44
C PHE A 13 10.61 4.50 16.55
N HIS A 14 10.56 5.68 15.94
CA HIS A 14 11.64 6.65 16.00
C HIS A 14 11.46 7.57 17.21
N ARG A 15 12.50 7.68 18.04
CA ARG A 15 12.50 8.60 19.21
C ARG A 15 12.36 10.07 18.81
N ARG A 16 12.82 10.42 17.59
CA ARG A 16 12.81 11.77 17.01
C ARG A 16 12.41 11.71 15.53
N PRO A 17 11.12 11.45 15.23
CA PRO A 17 10.66 11.27 13.86
C PRO A 17 10.82 12.54 13.01
N GLU A 18 10.86 13.72 13.64
CA GLU A 18 11.16 15.00 12.99
C GLU A 18 12.61 15.09 12.48
N LYS A 19 13.49 14.19 12.95
CA LYS A 19 14.89 14.11 12.55
C LYS A 19 15.20 12.85 11.74
N ALA A 20 14.19 12.10 11.32
CA ALA A 20 14.39 10.99 10.40
C ALA A 20 15.15 11.54 9.18
N LYS A 21 16.37 11.02 8.95
CA LYS A 21 17.24 11.46 7.86
C LYS A 21 16.71 10.91 6.55
N ILE A 22 15.59 11.43 6.11
CA ILE A 22 15.09 11.22 4.76
C ILE A 22 15.86 12.23 3.92
N PHE A 23 16.79 11.77 3.09
CA PHE A 23 17.69 12.62 2.32
C PHE A 23 16.89 13.70 1.56
N ASP A 24 16.83 14.93 2.08
CA ASP A 24 15.95 15.99 1.58
C ASP A 24 16.42 16.59 0.23
N ASP A 25 17.60 16.19 -0.24
CA ASP A 25 18.28 16.69 -1.42
C ASP A 25 17.91 15.96 -2.72
N VAL A 26 17.03 14.94 -2.66
CA VAL A 26 16.58 14.26 -3.88
C VAL A 26 15.56 15.14 -4.62
N ALA A 27 16.00 15.70 -5.74
CA ALA A 27 15.14 16.48 -6.63
C ALA A 27 14.03 15.61 -7.24
N CYS A 28 12.77 15.87 -6.86
CA CYS A 28 11.59 15.22 -7.40
C CYS A 28 10.44 16.22 -7.57
N ASP A 29 9.47 15.86 -8.41
CA ASP A 29 8.32 16.72 -8.71
C ASP A 29 7.13 16.38 -7.80
N VAL A 30 7.06 15.13 -7.32
CA VAL A 30 6.02 14.64 -6.38
C VAL A 30 6.62 13.61 -5.42
N VAL A 31 6.12 13.59 -4.19
CA VAL A 31 6.41 12.54 -3.19
C VAL A 31 5.20 11.63 -3.06
N VAL A 32 5.45 10.33 -3.06
CA VAL A 32 4.46 9.29 -2.79
C VAL A 32 4.83 8.62 -1.48
N LEU A 33 3.92 8.69 -0.52
CA LEU A 33 4.00 7.98 0.76
C LEU A 33 3.06 6.77 0.68
N ALA A 34 3.63 5.60 0.44
CA ALA A 34 2.93 4.35 0.18
C ALA A 34 2.82 3.50 1.46
N GLY A 35 2.18 4.05 2.49
CA GLY A 35 1.79 3.34 3.70
C GLY A 35 2.91 3.16 4.72
N ASP A 36 2.48 2.84 5.95
CA ASP A 36 3.33 2.50 7.09
C ASP A 36 4.37 3.58 7.39
N ILE A 37 3.91 4.83 7.35
CA ILE A 37 4.72 6.00 7.66
C ILE A 37 4.65 6.28 9.15
N HIS A 38 3.44 6.33 9.71
CA HIS A 38 3.20 6.51 11.14
C HIS A 38 1.73 6.21 11.48
N ASN A 39 1.46 5.67 12.67
CA ASN A 39 0.11 5.47 13.20
C ASN A 39 -0.84 6.66 13.07
N GLY A 40 -2.11 6.37 12.76
CA GLY A 40 -3.19 7.33 12.65
C GLY A 40 -2.93 8.40 11.60
N VAL A 41 -3.17 9.66 11.95
CA VAL A 41 -2.95 10.81 11.05
C VAL A 41 -1.55 11.41 11.15
N LYS A 42 -0.70 10.91 12.05
CA LYS A 42 0.61 11.52 12.34
C LYS A 42 1.55 11.51 11.14
N GLY A 43 1.46 10.51 10.28
CA GLY A 43 2.25 10.42 9.05
C GLY A 43 1.88 11.53 8.06
N ILE A 44 0.59 11.87 7.96
CA ILE A 44 0.08 12.98 7.15
C ILE A 44 0.63 14.31 7.68
N GLU A 45 0.60 14.51 9.00
CA GLU A 45 1.11 15.73 9.64
C GLU A 45 2.61 15.89 9.48
N TRP A 46 3.35 14.79 9.61
CA TRP A 46 4.78 14.75 9.37
C TRP A 46 5.11 15.07 7.92
N ALA A 47 4.38 14.48 6.96
CA ALA A 47 4.58 14.72 5.54
C ALA A 47 4.42 16.21 5.18
N ALA A 48 3.37 16.84 5.70
CA ALA A 48 3.09 18.27 5.46
C ALA A 48 4.17 19.22 6.00
N ARG A 49 4.93 18.81 7.02
CA ARG A 49 6.06 19.58 7.55
C ARG A 49 7.39 19.27 6.87
N THR A 50 7.49 18.09 6.27
CA THR A 50 8.75 17.57 5.71
C THR A 50 8.91 17.93 4.25
N PHE A 51 7.84 17.86 3.47
CA PHE A 51 7.90 18.07 2.03
C PHE A 51 7.31 19.43 1.63
N ASP A 52 8.05 20.14 0.81
CA ASP A 52 7.70 21.44 0.21
C ASP A 52 7.05 21.31 -1.18
N ARG A 53 6.67 20.09 -1.56
CA ARG A 53 6.18 19.71 -2.89
C ARG A 53 4.94 18.82 -2.75
N PRO A 54 4.16 18.59 -3.83
CA PRO A 54 2.96 17.77 -3.76
C PRO A 54 3.23 16.38 -3.18
N VAL A 55 2.38 15.96 -2.24
CA VAL A 55 2.43 14.64 -1.60
C VAL A 55 1.18 13.86 -1.92
N VAL A 56 1.36 12.66 -2.47
CA VAL A 56 0.33 11.62 -2.58
C VAL A 56 0.52 10.64 -1.43
N TYR A 57 -0.52 10.40 -0.65
CA TYR A 57 -0.47 9.54 0.53
C TYR A 57 -1.43 8.37 0.36
N VAL A 58 -1.00 7.17 0.71
CA VAL A 58 -1.85 5.99 0.88
C VAL A 58 -1.59 5.43 2.28
N LEU A 59 -2.65 5.06 3.01
CA LEU A 59 -2.51 4.43 4.32
C LEU A 59 -1.96 3.01 4.14
N GLY A 60 -1.11 2.54 5.07
CA GLY A 60 -0.80 1.13 5.28
C GLY A 60 -1.50 0.63 6.55
N ASN A 61 -1.21 -0.59 7.01
CA ASN A 61 -1.88 -1.14 8.20
C ASN A 61 -1.45 -0.44 9.50
N HIS A 62 -0.22 0.08 9.59
CA HIS A 62 0.22 0.77 10.80
C HIS A 62 -0.54 2.08 11.05
N GLU A 63 -1.00 2.77 10.00
CA GLU A 63 -1.92 3.89 10.17
C GLU A 63 -3.20 3.46 10.91
N TYR A 64 -3.68 2.23 10.73
CA TYR A 64 -4.87 1.67 11.39
C TYR A 64 -4.64 1.19 12.82
N TYR A 65 -3.39 1.12 13.30
CA TYR A 65 -3.11 0.58 14.63
C TYR A 65 -3.70 1.46 15.73
N GLU A 66 -4.39 0.80 16.66
CA GLU A 66 -5.15 1.42 17.76
C GLU A 66 -6.30 2.32 17.29
N GLN A 67 -6.69 2.24 16.02
CA GLN A 67 -7.78 3.02 15.44
C GLN A 67 -8.99 2.14 15.13
N ASP A 68 -10.16 2.78 15.05
CA ASP A 68 -11.29 2.23 14.29
C ASP A 68 -11.16 2.64 12.83
N ALA A 69 -11.26 1.68 11.90
CA ALA A 69 -11.00 1.89 10.49
C ALA A 69 -11.89 2.96 9.84
N ASP A 70 -13.18 3.03 10.18
CA ASP A 70 -14.10 4.01 9.59
C ASP A 70 -13.80 5.42 10.13
N LEU A 71 -13.51 5.51 11.44
CA LEU A 71 -13.14 6.78 12.07
C LEU A 71 -11.80 7.29 11.55
N LEU A 72 -10.80 6.42 11.42
CA LEU A 72 -9.51 6.78 10.87
C LEU A 72 -9.63 7.31 9.45
N ILE A 73 -10.33 6.62 8.56
CA ILE A 73 -10.45 7.07 7.15
C ILE A 73 -11.09 8.47 7.10
N ARG A 74 -12.12 8.72 7.92
CA ARG A 74 -12.75 10.04 8.04
C ARG A 74 -11.75 11.10 8.50
N ASP A 75 -11.06 10.83 9.61
CA ASP A 75 -10.16 11.79 10.25
C ASP A 75 -8.91 12.05 9.40
N ALA A 76 -8.37 11.01 8.75
CA ALA A 76 -7.27 11.10 7.81
C ALA A 76 -7.63 11.95 6.58
N ARG A 77 -8.83 11.79 6.01
CA ARG A 77 -9.30 12.62 4.90
C ARG A 77 -9.41 14.09 5.31
N ALA A 78 -10.06 14.38 6.43
CA ALA A 78 -10.19 15.75 6.93
C ALA A 78 -8.82 16.37 7.22
N ARG A 79 -7.89 15.61 7.82
CA ARG A 79 -6.55 16.09 8.13
C ARG A 79 -5.71 16.31 6.89
N ALA A 80 -5.78 15.41 5.91
CA ALA A 80 -5.08 15.54 4.64
C ALA A 80 -5.55 16.76 3.86
N GLU A 81 -6.87 16.97 3.78
CA GLU A 81 -7.46 18.16 3.14
C GLU A 81 -6.97 19.45 3.80
N ALA A 82 -7.02 19.53 5.14
CA ALA A 82 -6.59 20.70 5.89
C ALA A 82 -5.08 21.03 5.72
N LEU A 83 -4.27 20.05 5.33
CA LEU A 83 -2.81 20.18 5.16
C LEU A 83 -2.37 20.15 3.69
N GLY A 84 -3.30 20.07 2.74
CA GLY A 84 -2.98 20.01 1.30
C GLY A 84 -2.37 18.68 0.83
N ILE A 85 -2.51 17.59 1.61
CA ILE A 85 -2.00 16.26 1.25
C ILE A 85 -3.04 15.50 0.42
N GLN A 86 -2.61 14.87 -0.68
CA GLN A 86 -3.49 14.09 -1.56
C GLN A 86 -3.62 12.65 -1.04
N LEU A 87 -4.50 12.43 -0.06
CA LEU A 87 -4.78 11.09 0.49
C LEU A 87 -5.66 10.28 -0.47
N LEU A 88 -5.20 9.09 -0.88
CA LEU A 88 -5.92 8.18 -1.76
C LEU A 88 -6.38 6.93 -1.00
N GLU A 89 -7.70 6.81 -0.82
CA GLU A 89 -8.34 5.59 -0.34
C GLU A 89 -9.50 5.22 -1.27
N LYS A 90 -9.20 4.33 -2.23
CA LYS A 90 -10.05 3.97 -3.38
C LYS A 90 -10.33 5.15 -4.31
N ASP A 91 -9.35 6.04 -4.41
CA ASP A 91 -9.49 7.34 -5.08
C ASP A 91 -8.40 7.62 -6.11
N GLU A 92 -8.46 8.79 -6.75
CA GLU A 92 -7.44 9.26 -7.67
C GLU A 92 -7.14 10.75 -7.52
N VAL A 93 -5.94 11.15 -7.97
CA VAL A 93 -5.58 12.56 -8.19
C VAL A 93 -4.84 12.70 -9.51
N ARG A 94 -4.88 13.89 -10.13
CA ARG A 94 -4.05 14.22 -11.28
C ARG A 94 -3.06 15.33 -10.91
N ILE A 95 -1.79 15.11 -11.23
CA ILE A 95 -0.71 16.06 -11.02
C ILE A 95 0.09 16.11 -12.33
N ASP A 96 0.26 17.30 -12.91
CA ASP A 96 0.98 17.54 -14.18
C ASP A 96 0.67 16.55 -15.31
N GLY A 97 -0.61 16.20 -15.47
CA GLY A 97 -1.08 15.26 -16.51
C GLY A 97 -0.90 13.78 -16.17
N TYR A 98 -0.23 13.44 -15.07
CA TYR A 98 -0.12 12.09 -14.54
C TYR A 98 -1.28 11.80 -13.59
N ARG A 99 -1.86 10.62 -13.71
CA ARG A 99 -2.96 10.18 -12.85
C ARG A 99 -2.45 9.20 -11.81
N PHE A 100 -2.69 9.49 -10.54
CA PHE A 100 -2.36 8.62 -9.41
C PHE A 100 -3.62 7.94 -8.92
N LEU A 101 -3.56 6.64 -8.70
CA LEU A 101 -4.61 5.84 -8.09
C LEU A 101 -4.09 5.22 -6.81
N GLY A 102 -4.88 5.23 -5.74
CA GLY A 102 -4.46 4.49 -4.56
C GLY A 102 -5.52 4.13 -3.56
N CYS A 103 -5.18 3.08 -2.81
CA CYS A 103 -5.93 2.58 -1.67
C CYS A 103 -5.06 1.63 -0.84
N THR A 104 -5.47 1.45 0.41
CA THR A 104 -5.12 0.26 1.18
C THR A 104 -5.81 -0.94 0.54
N LEU A 105 -5.01 -1.82 -0.05
CA LEU A 105 -5.53 -2.96 -0.80
C LEU A 105 -6.00 -4.07 0.14
N TRP A 106 -5.38 -4.23 1.31
CA TRP A 106 -5.60 -5.37 2.20
C TRP A 106 -5.40 -6.72 1.49
N THR A 107 -5.56 -7.84 2.21
CA THR A 107 -5.42 -9.17 1.66
C THR A 107 -6.74 -9.94 1.63
N ASP A 108 -6.92 -10.82 0.65
CA ASP A 108 -7.97 -11.85 0.68
C ASP A 108 -7.47 -13.22 1.16
N PHE A 109 -6.20 -13.30 1.57
CA PHE A 109 -5.48 -14.50 1.99
C PHE A 109 -5.29 -15.56 0.89
N SER A 110 -5.60 -15.23 -0.37
CA SER A 110 -5.46 -16.14 -1.51
C SER A 110 -4.06 -16.04 -2.12
N LEU A 111 -3.04 -16.26 -1.29
CA LEU A 111 -1.64 -16.20 -1.70
C LEU A 111 -1.13 -17.60 -2.10
N GLY A 112 -0.21 -17.68 -3.06
CA GLY A 112 0.45 -18.94 -3.43
C GLY A 112 -0.51 -20.07 -3.82
N THR A 113 -0.08 -21.31 -3.57
CA THR A 113 -0.84 -22.53 -3.89
C THR A 113 -1.56 -23.12 -2.67
N GLU A 114 -1.23 -22.66 -1.46
CA GLU A 114 -1.84 -23.16 -0.24
C GLU A 114 -3.30 -22.69 -0.11
N PRO A 115 -4.17 -23.48 0.54
CA PRO A 115 -5.55 -23.07 0.78
C PRO A 115 -5.63 -21.76 1.57
N ARG A 116 -6.55 -20.87 1.15
CA ARG A 116 -6.83 -19.57 1.79
C ARG A 116 -6.95 -19.64 3.32
N TYR A 117 -7.53 -20.70 3.87
CA TYR A 117 -7.72 -20.84 5.31
C TYR A 117 -6.40 -20.95 6.08
N VAL A 118 -5.35 -21.55 5.49
CA VAL A 118 -4.02 -21.68 6.12
C VAL A 118 -3.44 -20.29 6.36
N HIS A 119 -3.45 -19.46 5.32
CA HIS A 119 -3.01 -18.07 5.37
C HIS A 119 -3.84 -17.20 6.30
N ALA A 120 -5.15 -17.41 6.33
CA ALA A 120 -6.05 -16.67 7.20
C ALA A 120 -5.80 -17.01 8.68
N CYS A 121 -5.60 -18.29 9.03
CA CYS A 121 -5.26 -18.70 10.39
C CYS A 121 -3.92 -18.13 10.84
N LEU A 122 -2.88 -18.24 10.00
CA LEU A 122 -1.57 -17.66 10.31
C LEU A 122 -1.63 -16.14 10.49
N ALA A 123 -2.42 -15.45 9.67
CA ALA A 123 -2.59 -14.02 9.78
C ALA A 123 -3.26 -13.62 11.10
N ASP A 124 -4.33 -14.31 11.51
CA ASP A 124 -5.04 -14.05 12.77
C ASP A 124 -4.16 -14.28 14.01
N GLU A 125 -3.29 -15.30 13.95
CA GLU A 125 -2.38 -15.64 15.05
C GLU A 125 -1.15 -14.73 15.12
N LEU A 126 -0.55 -14.39 13.98
CA LEU A 126 0.78 -13.79 13.91
C LEU A 126 0.77 -12.28 13.66
N LEU A 127 -0.27 -11.73 13.02
CA LEU A 127 -0.29 -10.31 12.68
C LEU A 127 -0.96 -9.48 13.76
N SER A 128 -0.28 -8.39 14.14
CA SER A 128 -0.82 -7.41 15.08
C SER A 128 -2.10 -6.74 14.57
N ASP A 129 -2.36 -6.77 13.26
CA ASP A 129 -3.55 -6.21 12.61
C ASP A 129 -4.85 -6.62 13.32
N PHE A 130 -5.08 -7.91 13.56
CA PHE A 130 -6.32 -8.44 14.17
C PHE A 130 -6.42 -8.17 15.67
N ARG A 131 -5.32 -7.77 16.31
CA ARG A 131 -5.28 -7.34 17.70
C ARG A 131 -5.46 -5.83 17.86
N MET A 132 -4.84 -5.05 16.98
CA MET A 132 -4.64 -3.61 17.14
C MET A 132 -5.67 -2.79 16.37
N ILE A 133 -6.28 -3.34 15.33
CA ILE A 133 -7.21 -2.61 14.46
C ILE A 133 -8.65 -2.93 14.87
N ARG A 134 -9.47 -1.88 14.94
CA ARG A 134 -10.91 -1.98 15.18
C ARG A 134 -11.71 -1.66 13.94
N TYR A 135 -12.90 -2.21 13.86
CA TYR A 135 -13.92 -1.89 12.87
C TYR A 135 -15.29 -1.91 13.53
N GLN A 136 -16.02 -0.80 13.43
CA GLN A 136 -17.35 -0.64 14.02
C GLN A 136 -17.38 -0.95 15.52
N GLY A 137 -16.34 -0.49 16.24
CA GLY A 137 -16.24 -0.67 17.69
C GLY A 137 -15.86 -2.08 18.16
N SER A 138 -15.54 -3.00 17.25
CA SER A 138 -15.04 -4.35 17.56
C SER A 138 -13.66 -4.58 16.93
N LYS A 139 -12.94 -5.66 17.28
CA LYS A 139 -11.71 -6.02 16.58
C LYS A 139 -12.02 -6.33 15.11
N VAL A 140 -11.12 -5.96 14.21
CA VAL A 140 -11.25 -6.31 12.80
C VAL A 140 -11.21 -7.83 12.62
N THR A 141 -11.94 -8.35 11.64
CA THR A 141 -12.00 -9.79 11.34
C THR A 141 -11.37 -10.09 9.98
N LEU A 142 -10.93 -11.34 9.79
CA LEU A 142 -10.45 -11.85 8.50
C LEU A 142 -11.46 -11.60 7.37
N ASP A 143 -12.74 -11.82 7.63
CA ASP A 143 -13.81 -11.55 6.67
C ASP A 143 -13.92 -10.06 6.31
N ALA A 144 -13.83 -9.17 7.29
CA ALA A 144 -13.87 -7.73 7.05
C ALA A 144 -12.71 -7.29 6.14
N VAL A 145 -11.48 -7.71 6.45
CA VAL A 145 -10.27 -7.42 5.66
C VAL A 145 -10.41 -7.95 4.23
N SER A 146 -10.87 -9.19 4.06
CA SER A 146 -11.07 -9.79 2.73
C SER A 146 -12.17 -9.08 1.91
N ARG A 147 -13.24 -8.62 2.56
CA ARG A 147 -14.27 -7.79 1.92
C ARG A 147 -13.72 -6.43 1.51
N TRP A 148 -12.88 -5.81 2.33
CA TRP A 148 -12.19 -4.56 1.97
C TRP A 148 -11.31 -4.76 0.74
N HIS A 149 -10.52 -5.84 0.70
CA HIS A 149 -9.72 -6.20 -0.47
C HIS A 149 -10.54 -6.30 -1.75
N THR A 150 -11.63 -7.07 -1.69
CA THR A 150 -12.53 -7.22 -2.84
C THR A 150 -13.11 -5.89 -3.30
N LYS A 151 -13.53 -5.03 -2.35
CA LYS A 151 -14.09 -3.71 -2.65
C LYS A 151 -13.04 -2.77 -3.26
N SER A 152 -11.82 -2.77 -2.72
CA SER A 152 -10.69 -2.00 -3.21
C SER A 152 -10.32 -2.40 -4.64
N ARG A 153 -10.15 -3.71 -4.90
CA ARG A 153 -9.88 -4.24 -6.25
C ARG A 153 -10.96 -3.87 -7.26
N ARG A 154 -12.24 -4.06 -6.93
CA ARG A 154 -13.36 -3.70 -7.81
C ARG A 154 -13.34 -2.23 -8.18
N ARG A 155 -13.09 -1.35 -7.19
CA ARG A 155 -13.07 0.10 -7.40
C ARG A 155 -11.87 0.56 -8.21
N LEU A 156 -10.71 -0.08 -8.06
CA LEU A 156 -9.55 0.19 -8.90
C LEU A 156 -9.75 -0.33 -10.33
N ALA A 157 -10.35 -1.52 -10.50
CA ALA A 157 -10.62 -2.11 -11.81
C ALA A 157 -11.69 -1.36 -12.61
N SER A 158 -12.68 -0.75 -11.94
CA SER A 158 -13.72 0.05 -12.60
C SER A 158 -13.21 1.37 -13.19
N LYS A 159 -11.96 1.75 -12.90
CA LYS A 159 -11.38 3.01 -13.38
C LYS A 159 -10.68 2.78 -14.72
N PRO A 160 -11.11 3.44 -15.81
CA PRO A 160 -10.63 3.17 -17.16
C PRO A 160 -9.12 3.37 -17.27
N ASN A 161 -8.46 2.48 -18.02
CA ASN A 161 -7.03 2.56 -18.26
C ASN A 161 -6.76 3.68 -19.27
N LYS A 162 -6.38 4.87 -18.77
CA LYS A 162 -5.95 6.01 -19.61
C LYS A 162 -4.43 6.00 -19.70
N SER A 163 -3.90 6.45 -20.84
CA SER A 163 -2.52 6.25 -21.31
C SER A 163 -1.38 6.75 -20.42
N VAL A 164 -1.65 7.51 -19.34
CA VAL A 164 -0.63 7.89 -18.33
C VAL A 164 -1.23 7.76 -16.91
N SER A 165 -1.34 6.51 -16.42
CA SER A 165 -1.84 6.21 -15.07
C SER A 165 -0.79 5.50 -14.22
N GLN A 166 -0.42 6.10 -13.10
CA GLN A 166 0.36 5.50 -12.01
C GLN A 166 -0.61 4.91 -10.98
N ARG A 167 -0.40 3.65 -10.59
CA ARG A 167 -1.19 2.97 -9.55
C ARG A 167 -0.29 2.71 -8.34
N ILE A 168 -0.71 3.20 -7.18
CA ILE A 168 -0.03 3.05 -5.90
C ILE A 168 -0.98 2.26 -5.02
N CYS A 169 -0.66 1.00 -4.74
CA CYS A 169 -1.43 0.18 -3.82
C CYS A 169 -0.52 -0.20 -2.67
N THR A 170 -0.97 0.02 -1.45
CA THR A 170 -0.33 -0.51 -0.25
C THR A 170 -1.01 -1.82 0.08
N ASP A 171 -0.23 -2.87 0.27
CA ASP A 171 -0.74 -4.16 0.71
C ASP A 171 -0.28 -4.39 2.15
N THR A 172 -1.11 -5.04 2.95
CA THR A 172 -0.75 -5.33 4.33
C THR A 172 0.37 -6.35 4.37
N GLY A 173 1.22 -6.29 5.41
CA GLY A 173 2.37 -7.18 5.58
C GLY A 173 2.06 -8.68 5.56
N THR A 174 0.78 -9.04 5.62
CA THR A 174 0.25 -10.39 5.37
C THR A 174 0.74 -10.99 4.04
N THR A 175 0.82 -10.20 2.97
CA THR A 175 1.30 -10.71 1.67
C THR A 175 2.79 -11.04 1.69
N TRP A 176 3.56 -10.38 2.55
CA TRP A 176 5.00 -10.57 2.68
C TRP A 176 5.35 -11.72 3.65
N ALA A 177 4.73 -11.75 4.83
CA ALA A 177 4.93 -12.80 5.83
C ALA A 177 4.56 -14.20 5.30
N LEU A 178 3.57 -14.30 4.41
CA LEU A 178 3.07 -15.56 3.88
C LEU A 178 3.75 -16.02 2.57
N SER A 179 4.36 -15.09 1.81
CA SER A 179 5.09 -15.45 0.57
C SER A 179 6.55 -15.86 0.81
N ASN A 180 7.09 -15.58 2.00
CA ASN A 180 8.48 -15.83 2.35
C ASN A 180 8.62 -17.08 3.24
N GLN A 181 8.37 -18.29 2.69
CA GLN A 181 8.65 -19.57 3.37
C GLN A 181 10.15 -19.84 3.66
N ARG A 182 11.04 -18.88 3.39
CA ARG A 182 12.46 -18.92 3.76
C ARG A 182 12.81 -17.72 4.63
N GLY A 183 12.57 -17.92 5.93
CA GLY A 183 13.19 -17.25 7.08
C GLY A 183 13.72 -15.84 6.86
N TYR A 184 12.89 -14.84 7.15
CA TYR A 184 13.23 -13.64 7.92
C TYR A 184 11.90 -13.03 8.37
N LEU A 185 11.43 -13.46 9.54
CA LEU A 185 10.35 -12.80 10.26
C LEU A 185 10.97 -11.57 10.93
N ASP A 186 10.96 -10.44 10.22
CA ASP A 186 10.98 -9.14 10.88
C ASP A 186 9.50 -8.78 11.13
N GLU A 187 9.18 -8.39 12.37
CA GLU A 187 7.84 -8.01 12.84
C GLU A 187 7.25 -6.77 12.13
N SER A 188 7.93 -6.23 11.11
CA SER A 188 7.60 -4.98 10.39
C SER A 188 7.26 -5.13 8.90
N GLY A 189 7.06 -6.34 8.38
CA GLY A 189 7.06 -6.57 6.94
C GLY A 189 5.80 -6.19 6.15
N SER A 190 5.33 -4.95 6.12
CA SER A 190 4.70 -4.40 4.91
C SER A 190 5.82 -4.09 3.91
N GLY A 191 5.78 -4.72 2.74
CA GLY A 191 6.86 -4.62 1.77
C GLY A 191 6.44 -3.80 0.57
N PHE A 192 6.98 -2.60 0.39
CA PHE A 192 6.92 -1.91 -0.90
C PHE A 192 7.72 -2.68 -1.96
N ARG A 193 7.01 -3.39 -2.84
CA ARG A 193 7.60 -3.96 -4.05
C ARG A 193 7.58 -2.93 -5.17
N LYS A 194 8.77 -2.50 -5.60
CA LYS A 194 8.98 -1.86 -6.92
C LYS A 194 8.38 -2.73 -8.05
N ASP A 195 8.43 -4.05 -7.87
CA ASP A 195 7.89 -5.04 -8.81
C ASP A 195 6.36 -5.18 -8.76
N TYR A 196 5.65 -4.68 -7.73
CA TYR A 196 4.17 -4.68 -7.72
C TYR A 196 3.60 -3.41 -8.37
N CYS A 197 4.27 -2.27 -8.18
CA CYS A 197 4.03 -1.06 -8.96
C CYS A 197 4.30 -1.28 -10.45
N LEU A 198 5.29 -2.13 -10.81
CA LEU A 198 5.55 -2.56 -12.19
C LEU A 198 4.69 -3.75 -12.66
N HIS A 199 4.35 -4.73 -11.80
CA HIS A 199 3.50 -5.86 -12.22
C HIS A 199 2.04 -5.47 -12.43
N LEU A 200 1.51 -4.45 -11.76
CA LEU A 200 0.18 -3.93 -12.11
C LEU A 200 0.13 -3.25 -13.49
N LEU A 201 1.29 -2.93 -14.09
CA LEU A 201 1.40 -2.46 -15.47
C LEU A 201 1.43 -3.61 -16.51
N GLN A 202 1.66 -4.87 -16.11
CA GLN A 202 1.72 -6.03 -17.03
C GLN A 202 0.67 -7.12 -16.74
N SER A 203 0.23 -7.30 -15.50
CA SER A 203 -0.66 -8.42 -15.11
C SER A 203 -2.15 -8.21 -15.40
N PHE A 204 -2.51 -7.10 -16.04
CA PHE A 204 -3.89 -6.87 -16.50
C PHE A 204 -4.22 -7.45 -17.89
N SER A 205 -3.26 -8.08 -18.60
CA SER A 205 -3.54 -8.80 -19.86
C SER A 205 -3.56 -10.33 -19.75
N ALA A 206 -3.08 -10.93 -18.67
CA ALA A 206 -2.78 -12.38 -18.67
C ALA A 206 -3.86 -13.31 -18.08
N ASN A 207 -4.83 -12.82 -17.31
CA ASN A 207 -5.82 -13.70 -16.66
C ASN A 207 -7.17 -13.80 -17.40
N TYR A 208 -7.18 -13.48 -18.69
CA TYR A 208 -8.24 -13.84 -19.63
C TYR A 208 -7.61 -14.34 -20.94
N ALA A 209 -6.88 -15.44 -20.85
CA ALA A 209 -6.63 -16.33 -21.98
C ALA A 209 -6.70 -17.76 -21.44
N GLU A 210 -7.83 -18.41 -21.69
CA GLU A 210 -7.99 -19.84 -21.48
C GLU A 210 -6.93 -20.62 -22.26
N SER A 211 -6.52 -21.74 -21.66
CA SER A 211 -6.14 -22.97 -22.36
C SER A 211 -4.92 -22.94 -23.29
N SER A 212 -4.04 -23.90 -23.01
CA SER A 212 -3.14 -24.58 -23.95
C SER A 212 -1.92 -23.83 -24.48
N SER A 213 -0.83 -24.61 -24.58
CA SER A 213 0.47 -24.34 -25.19
C SER A 213 1.52 -23.60 -24.35
N VAL A 214 2.44 -24.43 -23.85
CA VAL A 214 3.87 -24.18 -23.60
C VAL A 214 4.48 -23.35 -24.73
N GLY A 215 5.24 -22.29 -24.41
CA GLY A 215 6.10 -21.65 -25.39
C GLY A 215 6.65 -20.28 -24.98
N LEU A 216 7.94 -20.26 -24.64
CA LEU A 216 8.92 -19.19 -24.89
C LEU A 216 8.55 -17.76 -24.49
N LEU A 217 9.31 -17.21 -23.53
CA LEU A 217 10.09 -15.98 -23.69
C LEU A 217 10.93 -15.77 -22.42
N GLN A 218 11.99 -16.59 -22.31
CA GLN A 218 13.25 -16.11 -21.78
C GLN A 218 13.79 -15.09 -22.77
N ASP A 219 14.06 -13.89 -22.27
CA ASP A 219 15.12 -12.96 -22.66
C ASP A 219 14.68 -11.56 -22.23
N TRP A 220 15.62 -10.65 -22.07
CA TRP A 220 15.49 -9.28 -21.51
C TRP A 220 15.83 -9.15 -20.01
N PHE A 221 16.91 -9.81 -19.59
CA PHE A 221 17.87 -9.18 -18.70
C PHE A 221 19.14 -8.88 -19.50
N VAL A 222 19.20 -7.70 -20.12
CA VAL A 222 20.45 -7.17 -20.67
C VAL A 222 20.60 -5.73 -20.21
N ASN A 223 21.46 -5.61 -19.20
CA ASN A 223 22.43 -4.56 -18.91
C ASN A 223 22.09 -3.06 -19.08
N PHE A 224 22.71 -2.35 -18.13
CA PHE A 224 23.27 -0.99 -18.18
C PHE A 224 22.49 0.08 -17.43
N PRO A 225 23.19 1.10 -16.91
CA PRO A 225 24.47 1.12 -16.19
C PRO A 225 24.30 1.60 -14.73
#